data_AF-W0J7P8-F1
#
_entry.id   AF-W0J7P8-F1
#
_cell.length_a   1.000
_cell.length_b   1.000
_cell.length_c   1.000
_cell.angle_alpha   90.00
_cell.angle_beta   90.00
_cell.angle_gamma   90.00
#
_symmetry.space_group_name_H-M   'P 1'
#
loop_
_entity.id
_entity.type
_entity.pdbx_description
1 polymer ?
#
loop_
_entity_poly.entity_id
_entity_poly.type
_entity_poly.pdbx_seq_one_letter_code
_entity_poly.pdbx_strand_id
1 'polypeptide(L)'
;MAHLLLLDDQLAAQRVFPSILERGDHSCDVASTPDEAWVLLDTHVGYDLAVVELRLGGGADGFVFLEKVRADPFFRTLPVVIYTAVSERKAVRAALDYRPRNYLIKPYEDELILQEIAKAQEQSWLRALVPEPSAVVRRSGVTMEWIRDQRRALADALAGMESGLRAFFPPLPADVPEAGAARADTVSATGTPEECARFAADVAGLADLATAASAPGIARWLAGVTGPPADAGAAAALAALCARAARIVRLGSSPDRDERAGDARAASRSAGRARAEERRTASLDEAERQEQQRWIGADLSAGPLVDPQTVKARAAALPGCPVIASVAAAFQMAASANLASLASVQHLVLRDPGLAGQILISANRLNRDDGDAISSLRGAVGWLGNARLQALGRSLVTIDEENLAPLSWTQFWMFQVAVAHLAEFVCQALEQEHLARTAYNAGLMHDLGQLVLLKLHPYAFRAITRHARRHEVPRPVAERRFLGCEVREIGEAFALKHGLPAAYTEAIRCADQPENAIRHRDLVAVVALARHLCLRYQIGECGEWTGALARNPEDTTAWPILNERVFPGFNWRRFSLQAHARILRLKNELRGRPR
;
A
#
# COMPACT_ATOMS: atom_id res chain seq x y z
N MET A 1 -11.39 13.66 -15.32
CA MET A 1 -12.25 12.67 -15.98
C MET A 1 -11.47 11.38 -16.30
N ALA A 2 -11.97 10.22 -15.86
CA ALA A 2 -11.46 8.89 -16.24
C ALA A 2 -12.39 8.26 -17.29
N HIS A 3 -11.84 7.41 -18.16
CA HIS A 3 -12.62 6.63 -19.12
C HIS A 3 -12.57 5.14 -18.79
N LEU A 4 -13.73 4.50 -18.61
CA LEU A 4 -13.85 3.12 -18.19
C LEU A 4 -14.45 2.23 -19.28
N LEU A 5 -14.09 0.95 -19.24
CA LEU A 5 -14.75 -0.10 -20.01
C LEU A 5 -15.53 -1.00 -19.05
N LEU A 6 -16.84 -1.14 -19.23
CA LEU A 6 -17.67 -2.08 -18.50
C LEU A 6 -18.03 -3.26 -19.39
N LEU A 7 -17.67 -4.48 -18.97
CA LEU A 7 -18.17 -5.73 -19.56
C LEU A 7 -19.23 -6.32 -18.63
N ASP A 8 -20.50 -6.09 -18.96
CA ASP A 8 -21.67 -6.61 -18.24
C ASP A 8 -22.89 -6.67 -19.18
N ASP A 9 -23.50 -7.84 -19.32
CA ASP A 9 -24.65 -8.07 -20.19
C ASP A 9 -25.99 -7.71 -19.53
N GLN A 10 -26.00 -7.43 -18.23
CA GLN A 10 -27.22 -7.08 -17.51
C GLN A 10 -27.64 -5.64 -17.79
N LEU A 11 -28.80 -5.44 -18.41
CA LEU A 11 -29.39 -4.11 -18.67
C LEU A 11 -29.41 -3.18 -17.43
N ALA A 12 -29.54 -3.73 -16.22
CA ALA A 12 -29.47 -2.95 -14.99
C ALA A 12 -28.08 -2.33 -14.78
N ALA A 13 -27.01 -3.11 -15.00
CA ALA A 13 -25.63 -2.64 -14.92
C ALA A 13 -25.35 -1.55 -15.96
N GLN A 14 -25.81 -1.78 -17.20
CA GLN A 14 -25.62 -0.86 -18.33
C GLN A 14 -26.27 0.52 -18.11
N ARG A 15 -27.28 0.62 -17.23
CA ARG A 15 -27.94 1.88 -16.86
C ARG A 15 -27.37 2.52 -15.61
N VAL A 16 -27.13 1.70 -14.57
CA VAL A 16 -26.66 2.17 -13.27
C VAL A 16 -25.22 2.65 -13.36
N PHE A 17 -24.35 1.88 -14.01
CA PHE A 17 -22.92 2.13 -14.00
C PHE A 17 -22.53 3.46 -14.68
N PRO A 18 -23.04 3.82 -15.88
CA PRO A 18 -22.79 5.15 -16.44
C PRO A 18 -23.34 6.28 -15.57
N SER A 19 -24.51 6.07 -14.93
CA SER A 19 -25.12 7.07 -14.04
C SER A 19 -24.25 7.35 -12.80
N ILE A 20 -23.55 6.34 -12.27
CA ILE A 20 -22.58 6.49 -11.17
C ILE A 20 -21.38 7.32 -11.62
N LEU A 21 -20.90 7.06 -12.84
CA LEU A 21 -19.72 7.71 -13.40
C LEU A 21 -19.96 9.17 -13.78
N GLU A 22 -21.14 9.50 -14.30
CA GLU A 22 -21.53 10.89 -14.57
C GLU A 22 -21.50 11.76 -13.31
N ARG A 23 -21.85 11.21 -12.13
CA ARG A 23 -21.78 11.93 -10.85
C ARG A 23 -20.32 12.27 -10.46
N GLY A 24 -19.36 11.47 -10.91
CA GLY A 24 -17.93 11.65 -10.69
C GLY A 24 -17.18 12.33 -11.84
N ASP A 25 -17.89 12.85 -12.86
CA ASP A 25 -17.28 13.39 -14.08
C ASP A 25 -16.35 12.37 -14.76
N HIS A 26 -16.86 11.15 -14.97
CA HIS A 26 -16.19 10.02 -15.62
C HIS A 26 -17.07 9.47 -16.75
N SER A 27 -16.46 8.84 -17.76
CA SER A 27 -17.19 8.20 -18.86
C SER A 27 -17.02 6.69 -18.84
N CYS A 28 -17.94 5.99 -19.51
CA CYS A 28 -17.91 4.54 -19.65
C CYS A 28 -18.37 4.13 -21.04
N ASP A 29 -17.62 3.24 -21.66
CA ASP A 29 -18.13 2.40 -22.74
C ASP A 29 -18.59 1.07 -22.15
N VAL A 30 -19.68 0.54 -22.68
CA VAL A 30 -20.35 -0.65 -22.17
C VAL A 30 -20.35 -1.72 -23.25
N ALA A 31 -19.95 -2.94 -22.87
CA ALA A 31 -19.96 -4.13 -23.69
C ALA A 31 -20.81 -5.21 -23.03
N SER A 32 -21.61 -5.90 -23.83
CA SER A 32 -22.41 -7.05 -23.39
C SER A 32 -21.69 -8.37 -23.62
N THR A 33 -20.64 -8.39 -24.44
CA THR A 33 -19.89 -9.62 -24.77
C THR A 33 -18.37 -9.42 -24.69
N PRO A 34 -17.58 -10.48 -24.45
CA PRO A 34 -16.12 -10.39 -24.43
C PRO A 34 -15.51 -9.86 -25.73
N ASP A 35 -16.10 -10.20 -26.88
CA ASP A 35 -15.61 -9.77 -28.18
C ASP A 35 -15.93 -8.29 -28.44
N GLU A 36 -17.11 -7.81 -28.05
CA GLU A 36 -17.45 -6.39 -28.08
C GLU A 36 -16.52 -5.57 -27.17
N ALA A 37 -16.26 -6.07 -25.95
CA ALA A 37 -15.32 -5.43 -25.02
C ALA A 37 -13.90 -5.37 -25.60
N TRP A 38 -13.48 -6.43 -26.28
CA TRP A 38 -12.17 -6.45 -26.95
C TRP A 38 -12.10 -5.46 -28.12
N VAL A 39 -13.14 -5.39 -28.97
CA VAL A 39 -13.21 -4.41 -30.06
C VAL A 39 -13.16 -2.99 -29.51
N LEU A 40 -13.90 -2.70 -28.44
CA LEU A 40 -13.87 -1.40 -27.77
C LEU A 40 -12.48 -1.07 -27.23
N LEU A 41 -11.83 -2.02 -26.54
CA LEU A 41 -10.48 -1.86 -25.99
C LEU A 41 -9.42 -1.66 -27.09
N ASP A 42 -9.51 -2.41 -28.19
CA ASP A 42 -8.58 -2.32 -29.31
C ASP A 42 -8.74 -1.00 -30.08
N THR A 43 -9.98 -0.56 -30.29
CA THR A 43 -10.31 0.69 -30.98
C THR A 43 -9.94 1.91 -30.13
N HIS A 44 -10.30 1.89 -28.84
CA HIS A 44 -10.13 2.99 -27.90
C HIS A 44 -9.10 2.63 -26.82
N VAL A 45 -7.81 2.74 -27.14
CA VAL A 45 -6.69 2.38 -26.24
C VAL A 45 -6.58 3.23 -24.94
N GLY A 46 -7.51 4.16 -24.71
CA GLY A 46 -7.44 5.22 -23.70
C GLY A 46 -8.18 4.93 -22.38
N TYR A 47 -8.57 3.68 -22.11
CA TYR A 47 -9.25 3.34 -20.85
C TYR A 47 -8.29 3.35 -19.66
N ASP A 48 -8.74 3.93 -18.55
CA ASP A 48 -8.00 3.98 -17.30
C ASP A 48 -8.26 2.73 -16.42
N LEU A 49 -9.44 2.10 -16.56
CA LEU A 49 -9.88 0.93 -15.80
C LEU A 49 -10.91 0.12 -16.60
N ALA A 50 -10.81 -1.21 -16.56
CA ALA A 50 -11.88 -2.10 -17.02
C ALA A 50 -12.61 -2.76 -15.83
N VAL A 51 -13.94 -2.82 -15.89
CA VAL A 51 -14.80 -3.51 -14.93
C VAL A 51 -15.45 -4.69 -15.61
N VAL A 52 -15.28 -5.89 -15.06
CA VAL A 52 -15.61 -7.15 -15.74
C VAL A 52 -16.53 -8.01 -14.88
N GLU A 53 -17.71 -8.33 -15.40
CA GLU A 53 -18.56 -9.43 -14.93
C GLU A 53 -18.03 -10.76 -15.51
N LEU A 54 -17.93 -11.79 -14.65
CA LEU A 54 -17.45 -13.10 -15.05
C LEU A 54 -18.54 -13.96 -15.70
N ARG A 55 -19.78 -13.85 -15.20
CA ARG A 55 -20.91 -14.63 -15.72
C ARG A 55 -21.77 -13.76 -16.59
N LEU A 56 -21.55 -13.88 -17.89
CA LEU A 56 -22.32 -13.19 -18.91
C LEU A 56 -23.43 -14.13 -19.42
N GLY A 57 -24.54 -13.54 -19.86
CA GLY A 57 -25.65 -14.23 -20.50
C GLY A 57 -25.26 -14.92 -21.81
N GLY A 58 -26.08 -15.87 -22.23
CA GLY A 58 -25.84 -16.63 -23.47
C GLY A 58 -24.70 -17.64 -23.40
N GLY A 59 -24.14 -17.92 -22.22
CA GLY A 59 -23.04 -18.89 -22.03
C GLY A 59 -21.64 -18.30 -22.24
N ALA A 60 -21.53 -16.99 -22.44
CA ALA A 60 -20.24 -16.31 -22.53
C ALA A 60 -19.56 -16.20 -21.15
N ASP A 61 -18.23 -16.24 -21.14
CA ASP A 61 -17.43 -16.19 -19.92
C ASP A 61 -16.47 -14.99 -19.94
N GLY A 62 -16.57 -14.13 -18.94
CA GLY A 62 -15.68 -12.97 -18.78
C GLY A 62 -14.20 -13.35 -18.64
N PHE A 63 -13.90 -14.60 -18.26
CA PHE A 63 -12.53 -15.13 -18.27
C PHE A 63 -11.86 -15.07 -19.65
N VAL A 64 -12.63 -15.20 -20.74
CA VAL A 64 -12.10 -15.10 -22.11
C VAL A 64 -11.52 -13.71 -22.38
N PHE A 65 -12.22 -12.67 -21.92
CA PHE A 65 -11.74 -11.29 -22.03
C PHE A 65 -10.48 -11.09 -21.17
N LEU A 66 -10.47 -11.58 -19.93
CA LEU A 66 -9.30 -11.49 -19.04
C LEU A 66 -8.06 -12.15 -19.65
N GLU A 67 -8.23 -13.32 -20.24
CA GLU A 67 -7.15 -14.04 -20.91
C GLU A 67 -6.58 -13.25 -22.09
N LYS A 68 -7.45 -12.73 -22.98
CA LYS A 68 -7.03 -11.87 -24.10
C LYS A 68 -6.27 -10.62 -23.61
N VAL A 69 -6.78 -9.94 -22.58
CA VAL A 69 -6.14 -8.76 -21.98
C VAL A 69 -4.77 -9.08 -21.40
N ARG A 70 -4.60 -10.22 -20.72
CA ARG A 70 -3.33 -10.60 -20.09
C ARG A 70 -2.31 -11.18 -21.06
N ALA A 71 -2.75 -11.77 -22.16
CA ALA A 71 -1.88 -12.19 -23.25
C ALA A 71 -1.30 -11.00 -24.03
N ASP A 72 -1.97 -9.84 -24.01
CA ASP A 72 -1.56 -8.68 -24.78
C ASP A 72 -0.35 -7.93 -24.20
N PRO A 73 0.68 -7.60 -25.00
CA PRO A 73 1.88 -6.91 -24.51
C PRO A 73 1.63 -5.55 -23.84
N PHE A 74 0.60 -4.81 -24.29
CA PHE A 74 0.27 -3.48 -23.77
C PHE A 74 -0.79 -3.58 -22.67
N PHE A 75 -1.91 -4.26 -22.94
CA PHE A 75 -3.04 -4.32 -22.02
C PHE A 75 -2.85 -5.28 -20.83
N ARG A 76 -1.81 -6.10 -20.80
CA ARG A 76 -1.51 -6.94 -19.61
C ARG A 76 -1.36 -6.16 -18.31
N THR A 77 -1.06 -4.86 -18.39
CA THR A 77 -0.94 -3.95 -17.24
C THR A 77 -2.18 -3.09 -17.00
N LEU A 78 -3.19 -3.16 -17.88
CA LEU A 78 -4.47 -2.47 -17.71
C LEU A 78 -5.09 -2.90 -16.37
N PRO A 79 -5.43 -1.95 -15.48
CA PRO A 79 -6.17 -2.24 -14.27
C PRO A 79 -7.52 -2.87 -14.62
N VAL A 80 -7.82 -4.00 -13.99
CA VAL A 80 -9.10 -4.69 -14.15
C VAL A 80 -9.71 -4.92 -12.78
N VAL A 81 -10.94 -4.49 -12.58
CA VAL A 81 -11.74 -4.83 -11.40
C VAL A 81 -12.79 -5.84 -11.82
N ILE A 82 -12.83 -6.98 -11.14
CA ILE A 82 -13.89 -7.95 -11.36
C ILE A 82 -15.07 -7.53 -10.49
N TYR A 83 -16.25 -7.37 -11.08
CA TYR A 83 -17.47 -7.01 -10.38
C TYR A 83 -18.55 -8.00 -10.75
N THR A 84 -18.78 -8.99 -9.88
CA THR A 84 -19.56 -10.18 -10.23
C THR A 84 -20.50 -10.62 -9.12
N ALA A 85 -21.58 -11.32 -9.46
CA ALA A 85 -22.40 -12.04 -8.49
C ALA A 85 -21.75 -13.37 -8.04
N VAL A 86 -20.68 -13.83 -8.69
CA VAL A 86 -20.00 -15.09 -8.37
C VAL A 86 -19.22 -14.95 -7.06
N SER A 87 -19.58 -15.75 -6.07
CA SER A 87 -18.88 -15.81 -4.78
C SER A 87 -18.20 -17.16 -4.50
N GLU A 88 -18.24 -18.08 -5.47
CA GLU A 88 -17.68 -19.42 -5.32
C GLU A 88 -16.15 -19.41 -5.22
N ARG A 89 -15.59 -20.05 -4.18
CA ARG A 89 -14.14 -20.07 -3.93
C ARG A 89 -13.29 -20.52 -5.12
N LYS A 90 -13.79 -21.48 -5.92
CA LYS A 90 -13.08 -21.99 -7.10
C LYS A 90 -12.96 -20.91 -8.18
N ALA A 91 -14.04 -20.18 -8.45
CA ALA A 91 -14.07 -19.11 -9.42
C ALA A 91 -13.26 -17.88 -8.95
N VAL A 92 -13.35 -17.52 -7.66
CA VAL A 92 -12.52 -16.44 -7.08
C VAL A 92 -11.04 -16.76 -7.21
N ARG A 93 -10.62 -18.00 -6.92
CA ARG A 93 -9.21 -18.39 -7.05
C ARG A 93 -8.73 -18.33 -8.49
N ALA A 94 -9.52 -18.82 -9.44
CA ALA A 94 -9.21 -18.73 -10.87
C ALA A 94 -9.12 -17.26 -11.33
N ALA A 95 -10.01 -16.39 -10.85
CA ALA A 95 -9.98 -14.96 -11.14
C ALA A 95 -8.71 -14.28 -10.62
N LEU A 96 -8.20 -14.65 -9.44
CA LEU A 96 -6.98 -14.07 -8.88
C LEU A 96 -5.72 -14.39 -9.70
N ASP A 97 -5.70 -15.49 -10.46
CA ASP A 97 -4.56 -15.84 -11.34
C ASP A 97 -4.35 -14.80 -12.45
N TYR A 98 -5.42 -14.11 -12.88
CA TYR A 98 -5.36 -12.99 -13.82
C TYR A 98 -4.97 -11.66 -13.18
N ARG A 99 -4.64 -11.65 -11.88
CA ARG A 99 -4.22 -10.47 -11.11
C ARG A 99 -5.14 -9.26 -11.32
N PRO A 100 -6.45 -9.38 -11.05
CA PRO A 100 -7.33 -8.23 -11.02
C PRO A 100 -6.85 -7.29 -9.90
N ARG A 101 -7.09 -6.00 -10.08
CA ARG A 101 -6.83 -4.99 -9.05
C ARG A 101 -7.70 -5.23 -7.82
N ASN A 102 -8.95 -5.60 -8.04
CA ASN A 102 -9.91 -5.90 -7.00
C ASN A 102 -10.97 -6.90 -7.51
N TYR A 103 -11.62 -7.57 -6.56
CA TYR A 103 -12.73 -8.48 -6.79
C TYR A 103 -13.91 -8.03 -5.92
N LEU A 104 -14.90 -7.41 -6.56
CA LEU A 104 -16.10 -6.85 -5.93
C LEU A 104 -17.30 -7.75 -6.18
N ILE A 105 -18.15 -7.89 -5.16
CA ILE A 105 -19.40 -8.65 -5.25
C ILE A 105 -20.56 -7.68 -5.45
N LYS A 106 -21.41 -7.93 -6.46
CA LYS A 106 -22.64 -7.16 -6.72
C LYS A 106 -23.52 -7.07 -5.45
N PRO A 107 -24.18 -5.92 -5.18
CA PRO A 107 -24.60 -4.86 -6.11
C PRO A 107 -23.57 -3.74 -6.34
N TYR A 108 -23.75 -2.96 -7.41
CA TYR A 108 -22.92 -1.79 -7.73
C TYR A 108 -23.05 -0.68 -6.67
N GLU A 109 -21.92 -0.30 -6.07
CA GLU A 109 -21.83 0.77 -5.07
C GLU A 109 -20.94 1.92 -5.59
N ASP A 110 -21.49 3.15 -5.59
CA ASP A 110 -20.82 4.36 -6.07
C ASP A 110 -19.43 4.55 -5.46
N GLU A 111 -19.32 4.42 -4.13
CA GLU A 111 -18.08 4.68 -3.39
C GLU A 111 -16.96 3.70 -3.78
N LEU A 112 -17.27 2.41 -3.93
CA LEU A 112 -16.27 1.40 -4.31
C LEU A 112 -15.76 1.63 -5.73
N ILE A 113 -16.65 1.96 -6.67
CA ILE A 113 -16.27 2.24 -8.06
C ILE A 113 -15.40 3.50 -8.12
N LEU A 114 -15.81 4.58 -7.46
CA LEU A 114 -15.06 5.83 -7.41
C LEU A 114 -13.69 5.66 -6.73
N GLN A 115 -13.58 4.83 -5.70
CA GLN A 115 -12.29 4.48 -5.09
C GLN A 115 -11.36 3.75 -6.07
N GLU A 116 -11.88 2.77 -6.81
CA GLU A 116 -11.06 2.05 -7.81
C GLU A 116 -10.62 2.96 -8.96
N ILE A 117 -11.44 3.94 -9.34
CA ILE A 117 -11.10 4.96 -10.33
C ILE A 117 -10.02 5.91 -9.79
N ALA A 118 -10.16 6.43 -8.58
CA ALA A 118 -9.16 7.30 -7.96
C ALA A 118 -7.79 6.61 -7.92
N LYS A 119 -7.75 5.34 -7.48
CA LYS A 119 -6.52 4.55 -7.50
C LYS A 119 -5.98 4.34 -8.93
N ALA A 120 -6.84 4.21 -9.95
CA ALA A 120 -6.44 4.05 -11.36
C ALA A 120 -5.84 5.32 -11.95
N GLN A 121 -6.35 6.49 -11.54
CA GLN A 121 -5.81 7.78 -11.95
C GLN A 121 -4.47 8.08 -11.26
N GLU A 122 -4.33 7.73 -9.97
CA GLU A 122 -3.06 7.86 -9.24
C GLU A 122 -1.94 7.00 -9.87
N GLN A 123 -2.27 5.77 -10.25
CA GLN A 123 -1.34 4.79 -10.83
C GLN A 123 -1.70 4.46 -12.27
N SER A 124 -1.71 5.48 -13.13
CA SER A 124 -2.08 5.31 -14.54
C SER A 124 -1.10 4.39 -15.28
N TRP A 125 -1.61 3.25 -15.77
CA TRP A 125 -0.85 2.30 -16.58
C TRP A 125 -0.38 2.92 -17.90
N LEU A 126 -1.19 3.81 -18.50
CA LEU A 126 -0.82 4.55 -19.70
C LEU A 126 0.41 5.44 -19.45
N ARG A 127 0.50 6.10 -18.30
CA ARG A 127 1.69 6.90 -17.91
C ARG A 127 2.93 6.04 -17.72
N ALA A 128 2.78 4.75 -17.39
CA ALA A 128 3.91 3.82 -17.33
C ALA A 128 4.41 3.44 -18.74
N LEU A 129 3.53 3.40 -19.74
CA LEU A 129 3.91 3.15 -21.14
C LEU A 129 4.50 4.40 -21.81
N VAL A 130 3.85 5.55 -21.63
CA VAL A 130 4.19 6.85 -22.22
C VAL A 130 3.99 7.94 -21.15
N PRO A 131 5.03 8.31 -20.37
CA PRO A 131 4.95 9.33 -19.32
C PRO A 131 4.55 10.73 -19.83
N GLU A 132 4.11 11.62 -18.94
CA GLU A 132 3.83 13.01 -19.31
C GLU A 132 5.09 13.74 -19.81
N PRO A 133 5.02 14.50 -20.94
CA PRO A 133 6.19 15.21 -21.48
C PRO A 133 6.85 16.14 -20.46
N SER A 134 6.07 16.87 -19.66
CA SER A 134 6.57 17.80 -18.63
C SER A 134 7.36 17.07 -17.53
N ALA A 135 6.92 15.86 -17.15
CA ALA A 135 7.63 15.02 -16.18
C ALA A 135 8.94 14.45 -16.75
N VAL A 136 9.02 14.28 -18.06
CA VAL A 136 10.27 13.88 -18.74
C VAL A 136 11.23 15.05 -18.82
N VAL A 137 10.79 16.24 -19.27
CA VAL A 137 11.61 17.46 -19.35
C VAL A 137 12.30 17.76 -18.02
N ARG A 138 11.56 17.68 -16.89
CA ARG A 138 12.12 17.88 -15.55
C ARG A 138 13.25 16.89 -15.19
N ARG A 139 13.24 15.68 -15.75
CA ARG A 139 14.18 14.60 -15.43
C ARG A 139 15.39 14.55 -16.35
N SER A 140 15.21 14.80 -17.64
CA SER A 140 16.25 14.63 -18.66
C SER A 140 16.82 15.94 -19.22
N GLY A 141 16.18 17.09 -18.98
CA GLY A 141 16.66 18.40 -19.45
C GLY A 141 16.46 18.67 -20.95
N VAL A 142 15.81 17.77 -21.69
CA VAL A 142 15.40 18.03 -23.09
C VAL A 142 14.19 18.95 -23.16
N THR A 143 13.99 19.64 -24.28
CA THR A 143 12.87 20.58 -24.44
C THR A 143 11.54 19.87 -24.68
N MET A 144 10.43 20.52 -24.30
CA MET A 144 9.07 20.02 -24.56
C MET A 144 8.80 19.79 -26.05
N GLU A 145 9.32 20.69 -26.89
CA GLU A 145 9.20 20.63 -28.35
C GLU A 145 9.91 19.39 -28.90
N TRP A 146 11.14 19.13 -28.47
CA TRP A 146 11.90 17.95 -28.88
C TRP A 146 11.18 16.64 -28.53
N ILE A 147 10.63 16.51 -27.32
CA ILE A 147 9.88 15.30 -26.93
C ILE A 147 8.64 15.11 -27.81
N ARG A 148 7.91 16.19 -28.10
CA ARG A 148 6.70 16.13 -28.94
C ARG A 148 7.05 15.70 -30.36
N ASP A 149 8.14 16.22 -30.91
CA ASP A 149 8.63 15.85 -32.24
C ASP A 149 9.03 14.37 -32.29
N GLN A 150 9.77 13.88 -31.27
CA GLN A 150 10.14 12.47 -31.20
C GLN A 150 8.92 11.54 -31.07
N ARG A 151 7.89 11.94 -30.30
CA ARG A 151 6.66 11.14 -30.20
C ARG A 151 5.86 11.13 -31.50
N ARG A 152 5.80 12.25 -32.21
CA ARG A 152 5.17 12.33 -33.54
C ARG A 152 5.89 11.42 -34.52
N ALA A 153 7.21 11.52 -34.59
CA ALA A 153 8.05 10.68 -35.43
C ALA A 153 7.85 9.18 -35.13
N LEU A 154 7.81 8.80 -33.84
CA LEU A 154 7.53 7.42 -33.44
C LEU A 154 6.16 6.93 -33.90
N ALA A 155 5.11 7.73 -33.69
CA ALA A 155 3.75 7.37 -34.07
C ALA A 155 3.62 7.18 -35.59
N ASP A 156 4.28 8.04 -36.38
CA ASP A 156 4.27 7.96 -37.83
C ASP A 156 5.07 6.75 -38.34
N ALA A 157 6.23 6.47 -37.72
CA ALA A 157 7.04 5.30 -38.06
C ALA A 157 6.32 3.97 -37.76
N LEU A 158 5.62 3.89 -36.61
CA LEU A 158 4.79 2.73 -36.27
C LEU A 158 3.63 2.52 -37.25
N ALA A 159 2.98 3.60 -37.69
CA ALA A 159 1.91 3.54 -38.70
C ALA A 159 2.45 3.15 -40.09
N GLY A 160 3.67 3.58 -40.43
CA GLY A 160 4.38 3.14 -41.62
C GLY A 160 4.65 1.64 -41.60
N MET A 161 5.13 1.10 -40.47
CA MET A 161 5.36 -0.34 -40.30
C MET A 161 4.06 -1.14 -40.40
N GLU A 162 2.97 -0.66 -39.79
CA GLU A 162 1.64 -1.28 -39.95
C GLU A 162 1.25 -1.38 -41.43
N SER A 163 1.36 -0.27 -42.17
CA SER A 163 0.98 -0.20 -43.58
C SER A 163 1.84 -1.13 -44.44
N GLY A 164 3.16 -1.18 -44.17
CA GLY A 164 4.09 -2.08 -44.86
C GLY A 164 3.78 -3.55 -44.61
N LEU A 165 3.48 -3.94 -43.38
CA LEU A 165 3.09 -5.30 -43.02
C LEU A 165 1.80 -5.73 -43.72
N ARG A 166 0.78 -4.86 -43.74
CA ARG A 166 -0.49 -5.15 -44.44
C ARG A 166 -0.34 -5.25 -45.95
N ALA A 167 0.56 -4.46 -46.55
CA ALA A 167 0.84 -4.50 -47.98
C ALA A 167 1.63 -5.75 -48.39
N PHE A 168 2.60 -6.16 -47.56
CA PHE A 168 3.46 -7.32 -47.83
C PHE A 168 2.78 -8.66 -47.52
N PHE A 169 1.91 -8.70 -46.51
CA PHE A 169 1.13 -9.86 -46.10
C PHE A 169 -0.36 -9.52 -46.02
N PRO A 170 -1.06 -9.36 -47.15
CA PRO A 170 -2.48 -9.05 -47.13
C PRO A 170 -3.25 -10.19 -46.42
N PRO A 171 -4.29 -9.85 -45.64
CA PRO A 171 -5.12 -10.87 -44.99
C PRO A 171 -5.78 -11.77 -46.03
N LEU A 172 -5.94 -13.06 -45.70
CA LEU A 172 -6.70 -14.00 -46.53
C LEU A 172 -8.16 -13.53 -46.65
N PRO A 173 -8.79 -13.63 -47.83
CA PRO A 173 -10.20 -13.27 -48.01
C PRO A 173 -11.11 -14.04 -47.05
N ALA A 174 -12.16 -13.38 -46.55
CA ALA A 174 -13.11 -13.94 -45.58
C ALA A 174 -13.91 -15.16 -46.09
N ASP A 175 -13.91 -15.41 -47.41
CA ASP A 175 -14.78 -16.38 -48.07
C ASP A 175 -14.13 -17.76 -48.31
N VAL A 176 -13.01 -18.09 -47.67
CA VAL A 176 -12.38 -19.41 -47.80
C VAL A 176 -13.07 -20.40 -46.83
N PRO A 177 -13.80 -21.42 -47.31
CA PRO A 177 -14.54 -22.34 -46.44
C PRO A 177 -13.59 -23.21 -45.62
N GLU A 178 -13.90 -23.44 -44.34
CA GLU A 178 -13.14 -24.27 -43.37
C GLU A 178 -13.01 -25.77 -43.72
N ALA A 179 -13.40 -26.20 -44.92
CA ALA A 179 -13.35 -27.58 -45.36
C ALA A 179 -12.10 -27.87 -46.21
N GLY A 180 -10.96 -28.09 -45.56
CA GLY A 180 -9.77 -28.66 -46.19
C GLY A 180 -8.47 -28.15 -45.60
N ALA A 181 -8.02 -28.79 -44.52
CA ALA A 181 -6.70 -28.62 -43.89
C ALA A 181 -5.52 -29.10 -44.78
N ALA A 182 -5.55 -28.78 -46.07
CA ALA A 182 -4.55 -29.16 -47.05
C ALA A 182 -4.45 -28.10 -48.17
N ARG A 183 -4.08 -26.86 -47.79
CA ARG A 183 -3.42 -25.86 -48.67
C ARG A 183 -2.98 -24.58 -47.93
N ALA A 184 -2.63 -24.69 -46.64
CA ALA A 184 -1.94 -23.62 -45.91
C ALA A 184 -0.41 -23.60 -46.16
N ASP A 185 0.10 -24.48 -47.04
CA ASP A 185 1.53 -24.67 -47.30
C ASP A 185 2.12 -23.74 -48.39
N THR A 186 1.42 -22.70 -48.85
CA THR A 186 1.92 -21.85 -49.96
C THR A 186 2.16 -20.37 -49.63
N VAL A 187 2.17 -19.98 -48.36
CA VAL A 187 2.80 -18.72 -47.95
C VAL A 187 3.70 -18.98 -46.76
N SER A 188 4.78 -19.76 -46.97
CA SER A 188 5.88 -19.77 -46.00
C SER A 188 6.55 -18.41 -46.07
N ALA A 189 6.53 -17.62 -44.98
CA ALA A 189 7.34 -16.41 -44.90
C ALA A 189 8.81 -16.81 -44.75
N THR A 190 9.44 -17.30 -45.82
CA THR A 190 10.89 -17.29 -45.94
C THR A 190 11.27 -15.98 -46.58
N GLY A 191 11.15 -14.88 -45.82
CA GLY A 191 11.81 -13.65 -46.20
C GLY A 191 13.28 -13.97 -46.48
N THR A 192 13.82 -13.43 -47.57
CA THR A 192 15.25 -13.58 -47.87
C THR A 192 16.07 -13.13 -46.65
N PRO A 193 17.31 -13.64 -46.46
CA PRO A 193 18.16 -13.17 -45.36
C PRO A 193 18.29 -11.64 -45.30
N GLU A 194 18.24 -10.98 -46.46
CA GLU A 194 18.23 -9.52 -46.61
C GLU A 194 16.93 -8.88 -46.07
N GLU A 195 15.76 -9.45 -46.38
CA GLU A 195 14.47 -8.98 -45.85
C GLU A 195 14.34 -9.19 -44.34
N CYS A 196 14.82 -10.34 -43.84
CA CYS A 196 14.91 -10.62 -42.41
C CYS A 196 15.81 -9.60 -41.69
N ALA A 197 16.98 -9.30 -42.28
CA ALA A 197 17.91 -8.31 -41.74
C ALA A 197 17.32 -6.89 -41.76
N ARG A 198 16.63 -6.52 -42.85
CA ARG A 198 15.94 -5.22 -42.97
C ARG A 198 14.83 -5.08 -41.94
N PHE A 199 13.96 -6.08 -41.80
CA PHE A 199 12.90 -6.07 -40.79
C PHE A 199 13.46 -5.93 -39.37
N ALA A 200 14.52 -6.68 -39.04
CA ALA A 200 15.17 -6.58 -37.74
C ALA A 200 15.78 -5.19 -37.51
N ALA A 201 16.39 -4.59 -38.53
CA ALA A 201 16.92 -3.23 -38.47
C ALA A 201 15.80 -2.18 -38.29
N ASP A 202 14.67 -2.34 -38.98
CA ASP A 202 13.51 -1.45 -38.85
C ASP A 202 12.92 -1.51 -37.43
N VAL A 203 12.77 -2.70 -36.85
CA VAL A 203 12.31 -2.89 -35.46
C VAL A 203 13.32 -2.29 -34.47
N ALA A 204 14.61 -2.49 -34.67
CA ALA A 204 15.65 -1.93 -33.82
C ALA A 204 15.62 -0.38 -33.87
N GLY A 205 15.50 0.20 -35.06
CA GLY A 205 15.35 1.64 -35.25
C GLY A 205 14.09 2.20 -34.57
N LEU A 206 12.97 1.48 -34.62
CA LEU A 206 11.76 1.85 -33.88
C LEU A 206 11.96 1.78 -32.37
N ALA A 207 12.71 0.80 -31.86
CA ALA A 207 12.99 0.66 -30.43
C ALA A 207 13.86 1.82 -29.91
N ASP A 208 14.87 2.22 -30.69
CA ASP A 208 15.72 3.37 -30.41
C ASP A 208 14.89 4.67 -30.44
N LEU A 209 14.04 4.84 -31.46
CA LEU A 209 13.14 5.98 -31.56
C LEU A 209 12.13 6.02 -30.40
N ALA A 210 11.60 4.87 -29.97
CA ALA A 210 10.71 4.78 -28.81
C ALA A 210 11.42 5.17 -27.51
N THR A 211 12.71 4.85 -27.38
CA THR A 211 13.55 5.28 -26.26
C THR A 211 13.74 6.80 -26.29
N ALA A 212 14.07 7.37 -27.45
CA ALA A 212 14.19 8.83 -27.63
C ALA A 212 12.87 9.56 -27.34
N ALA A 213 11.74 9.02 -27.80
CA ALA A 213 10.40 9.56 -27.56
C ALA A 213 9.91 9.41 -26.09
N SER A 214 10.74 8.83 -25.22
CA SER A 214 10.40 8.53 -23.83
C SER A 214 9.12 7.70 -23.73
N ALA A 215 9.04 6.62 -24.52
CA ALA A 215 7.96 5.64 -24.51
C ALA A 215 8.51 4.26 -24.07
N PRO A 216 8.97 4.12 -22.80
CA PRO A 216 9.73 2.95 -22.35
C PRO A 216 8.95 1.64 -22.43
N GLY A 217 7.62 1.69 -22.32
CA GLY A 217 6.78 0.50 -22.49
C GLY A 217 6.78 0.00 -23.94
N ILE A 218 6.70 0.93 -24.90
CA ILE A 218 6.74 0.63 -26.33
C ILE A 218 8.13 0.15 -26.75
N ALA A 219 9.19 0.80 -26.28
CA ALA A 219 10.58 0.39 -26.52
C ALA A 219 10.85 -1.04 -26.03
N ARG A 220 10.37 -1.38 -24.83
CA ARG A 220 10.52 -2.73 -24.26
C ARG A 220 9.76 -3.78 -25.06
N TRP A 221 8.58 -3.44 -25.58
CA TRP A 221 7.82 -4.35 -26.43
C TRP A 221 8.54 -4.59 -27.77
N LEU A 222 8.98 -3.53 -28.44
CA LEU A 222 9.72 -3.62 -29.71
C LEU A 222 11.00 -4.46 -29.56
N ALA A 223 11.74 -4.29 -28.47
CA ALA A 223 12.93 -5.10 -28.17
C ALA A 223 12.62 -6.60 -27.99
N GLY A 224 11.37 -6.96 -27.71
CA GLY A 224 10.92 -8.35 -27.61
C GLY A 224 10.43 -8.96 -28.93
N VAL A 225 10.32 -8.19 -30.02
CA VAL A 225 9.92 -8.70 -31.33
C VAL A 225 11.12 -9.36 -32.00
N THR A 226 11.07 -10.68 -32.16
CA THR A 226 12.19 -11.48 -32.69
C THR A 226 11.94 -11.91 -34.14
N GLY A 227 12.60 -11.24 -35.09
CA GLY A 227 12.54 -11.60 -36.51
C GLY A 227 11.19 -11.30 -37.19
N PRO A 228 11.11 -11.49 -38.52
CA PRO A 228 9.89 -11.21 -39.29
C PRO A 228 8.75 -12.19 -38.94
N PRO A 229 7.48 -11.78 -39.15
CA PRO A 229 6.33 -12.67 -38.94
C PRO A 229 6.41 -13.91 -39.86
N ALA A 230 6.06 -15.07 -39.31
CA ALA A 230 6.18 -16.37 -39.98
C ALA A 230 5.11 -16.64 -41.06
N ASP A 231 3.96 -15.95 -40.97
CA ASP A 231 2.84 -16.08 -41.89
C ASP A 231 1.97 -14.81 -41.90
N ALA A 232 0.94 -14.79 -42.74
CA ALA A 232 0.02 -13.65 -42.87
C ALA A 232 -0.80 -13.38 -41.60
N GLY A 233 -1.09 -14.40 -40.78
CA GLY A 233 -1.79 -14.24 -39.51
C GLY A 233 -0.92 -13.54 -38.46
N ALA A 234 0.34 -13.97 -38.34
CA ALA A 234 1.34 -13.34 -37.50
C ALA A 234 1.62 -11.90 -37.94
N ALA A 235 1.65 -11.64 -39.25
CA ALA A 235 1.82 -10.31 -39.80
C ALA A 235 0.62 -9.39 -39.46
N ALA A 236 -0.61 -9.90 -39.59
CA ALA A 236 -1.81 -9.16 -39.21
C ALA A 236 -1.86 -8.84 -37.71
N ALA A 237 -1.45 -9.78 -36.85
CA ALA A 237 -1.36 -9.57 -35.40
C ALA A 237 -0.32 -8.51 -35.04
N LEU A 238 0.87 -8.56 -35.67
CA LEU A 238 1.90 -7.54 -35.47
C LEU A 238 1.46 -6.16 -35.99
N ALA A 239 0.80 -6.11 -37.15
CA ALA A 239 0.23 -4.87 -37.68
C ALA A 239 -0.79 -4.25 -36.71
N ALA A 240 -1.67 -5.06 -36.10
CA ALA A 240 -2.61 -4.59 -35.09
C ALA A 240 -1.92 -4.08 -33.81
N LEU A 241 -0.80 -4.70 -33.40
CA LEU A 241 0.02 -4.20 -32.29
C LEU A 241 0.68 -2.85 -32.63
N CYS A 242 1.25 -2.70 -33.84
CA CYS A 242 1.82 -1.44 -34.30
C CYS A 242 0.76 -0.32 -34.35
N ALA A 243 -0.44 -0.62 -34.85
CA ALA A 243 -1.58 0.30 -34.88
C ALA A 243 -1.93 0.80 -33.48
N ARG A 244 -2.00 -0.11 -32.51
CA ARG A 244 -2.25 0.22 -31.10
C ARG A 244 -1.14 1.05 -30.48
N ALA A 245 0.12 0.67 -30.69
CA ALA A 245 1.26 1.43 -30.21
C ALA A 245 1.23 2.88 -30.74
N ALA A 246 0.96 3.07 -32.04
CA ALA A 246 0.81 4.39 -32.63
C ALA A 246 -0.32 5.20 -31.97
N ARG A 247 -1.49 4.59 -31.71
CA ARG A 247 -2.60 5.23 -30.99
C ARG A 247 -2.21 5.62 -29.56
N ILE A 248 -1.53 4.75 -28.80
CA ILE A 248 -1.08 5.02 -27.42
C ILE A 248 -0.10 6.21 -27.39
N VAL A 249 0.86 6.24 -28.33
CA VAL A 249 1.84 7.33 -28.43
C VAL A 249 1.16 8.65 -28.76
N ARG A 250 0.20 8.65 -29.71
CA ARG A 250 -0.59 9.85 -30.05
C ARG A 250 -1.42 10.33 -28.86
N LEU A 251 -2.06 9.41 -28.13
CA LEU A 251 -2.83 9.75 -26.93
C LEU A 251 -1.96 10.42 -25.87
N GLY A 252 -0.75 9.90 -25.62
CA GLY A 252 0.23 10.52 -24.71
C GLY A 252 0.92 11.79 -25.26
N SER A 253 0.61 12.20 -26.49
CA SER A 253 1.15 13.41 -27.13
C SER A 253 0.12 14.52 -27.30
N SER A 254 -1.17 14.20 -27.09
CA SER A 254 -2.26 15.13 -27.31
C SER A 254 -2.29 16.22 -26.21
N PRO A 255 -2.32 17.52 -26.57
CA PRO A 255 -2.58 18.59 -25.60
C PRO A 255 -4.01 18.53 -25.02
N ASP A 256 -4.87 17.69 -25.59
CA ASP A 256 -6.32 17.68 -25.42
C ASP A 256 -6.81 17.03 -24.09
N ARG A 257 -5.91 16.46 -23.25
CA ARG A 257 -6.22 16.20 -21.83
C ARG A 257 -6.11 17.47 -20.97
N ASP A 258 -5.36 18.49 -21.40
CA ASP A 258 -5.22 19.78 -20.69
C ASP A 258 -6.33 20.79 -21.08
N GLU A 259 -6.93 20.72 -22.28
CA GLU A 259 -7.94 21.70 -22.73
C GLU A 259 -9.40 21.26 -22.52
N ARG A 260 -9.73 19.96 -22.57
CA ARG A 260 -11.12 19.50 -22.32
C ARG A 260 -11.54 19.45 -20.84
N ALA A 261 -10.58 19.62 -19.92
CA ALA A 261 -10.84 19.86 -18.51
C ALA A 261 -10.88 21.36 -18.15
N GLY A 262 -10.53 22.25 -19.11
CA GLY A 262 -10.31 23.67 -18.87
C GLY A 262 -11.42 24.60 -19.35
N ASP A 263 -12.05 24.35 -20.51
CA ASP A 263 -12.87 25.38 -21.14
C ASP A 263 -14.22 24.88 -21.66
N ALA A 264 -15.31 25.27 -20.95
CA ALA A 264 -16.59 25.71 -21.53
C ALA A 264 -17.73 25.95 -20.52
N ARG A 265 -17.65 25.55 -19.24
CA ARG A 265 -18.79 25.73 -18.29
C ARG A 265 -18.44 26.25 -16.90
N ALA A 266 -17.21 26.76 -16.71
CA ALA A 266 -16.75 27.38 -15.46
C ALA A 266 -16.91 28.91 -15.40
N ALA A 267 -17.45 29.57 -16.44
CA ALA A 267 -17.33 31.02 -16.58
C ALA A 267 -18.31 31.87 -15.73
N SER A 268 -19.04 31.32 -14.73
CA SER A 268 -19.85 32.23 -13.88
C SER A 268 -20.16 31.80 -12.45
N ARG A 269 -19.96 30.54 -12.03
CA ARG A 269 -20.32 30.12 -10.65
C ARG A 269 -19.27 29.30 -9.89
N SER A 270 -18.21 28.80 -10.54
CA SER A 270 -17.16 27.95 -9.92
C SER A 270 -15.89 28.70 -9.51
N ALA A 271 -15.59 29.87 -10.08
CA ALA A 271 -14.38 30.63 -9.78
C ALA A 271 -14.25 31.04 -8.30
N GLY A 272 -15.38 31.19 -7.58
CA GLY A 272 -15.38 31.50 -6.15
C GLY A 272 -15.07 30.31 -5.24
N ARG A 273 -15.49 29.09 -5.61
CA ARG A 273 -15.28 27.86 -4.81
C ARG A 273 -13.95 27.17 -5.14
N ALA A 274 -13.54 27.16 -6.41
CA ALA A 274 -12.26 26.58 -6.82
C ALA A 274 -11.06 27.41 -6.29
N ARG A 275 -11.14 28.75 -6.34
CA ARG A 275 -10.11 29.60 -5.71
C ARG A 275 -10.11 29.49 -4.18
N ALA A 276 -11.24 29.17 -3.56
CA ALA A 276 -11.30 28.93 -2.12
C ALA A 276 -10.68 27.58 -1.77
N GLU A 277 -10.93 26.54 -2.55
CA GLU A 277 -10.40 25.19 -2.32
C GLU A 277 -8.92 25.07 -2.72
N GLU A 278 -8.45 25.70 -3.81
CA GLU A 278 -7.02 25.82 -4.16
C GLU A 278 -6.25 26.68 -3.16
N ARG A 279 -6.83 27.79 -2.68
CA ARG A 279 -6.23 28.54 -1.56
C ARG A 279 -6.21 27.70 -0.29
N ARG A 280 -7.20 26.83 -0.09
CA ARG A 280 -7.28 25.94 1.06
C ARG A 280 -6.24 24.82 0.98
N THR A 281 -6.09 24.11 -0.14
CA THR A 281 -5.04 23.10 -0.35
C THR A 281 -3.65 23.73 -0.35
N ALA A 282 -3.43 24.84 -1.05
CA ALA A 282 -2.16 25.56 -0.97
C ALA A 282 -1.88 26.09 0.45
N SER A 283 -2.90 26.50 1.22
CA SER A 283 -2.75 26.88 2.63
C SER A 283 -2.50 25.68 3.54
N LEU A 284 -3.03 24.49 3.21
CA LEU A 284 -2.77 23.25 3.94
C LEU A 284 -1.34 22.79 3.68
N ASP A 285 -0.88 22.80 2.43
CA ASP A 285 0.50 22.50 2.06
C ASP A 285 1.50 23.48 2.71
N GLU A 286 1.14 24.77 2.74
CA GLU A 286 1.97 25.79 3.40
C GLU A 286 1.93 25.66 4.93
N ALA A 287 0.78 25.36 5.54
CA ALA A 287 0.67 25.09 6.97
C ALA A 287 1.44 23.83 7.38
N GLU A 288 1.40 22.78 6.57
CA GLU A 288 2.20 21.56 6.77
C GLU A 288 3.70 21.85 6.69
N ARG A 289 4.15 22.62 5.69
CA ARG A 289 5.55 23.06 5.60
C ARG A 289 5.96 23.92 6.79
N GLN A 290 5.10 24.83 7.23
CA GLN A 290 5.35 25.68 8.39
C GLN A 290 5.45 24.88 9.69
N GLU A 291 4.52 23.94 9.91
CA GLU A 291 4.58 23.06 11.08
C GLU A 291 5.82 22.14 11.00
N GLN A 292 6.14 21.60 9.83
CA GLN A 292 7.38 20.83 9.63
C GLN A 292 8.62 21.66 9.97
N GLN A 293 8.69 22.91 9.48
CA GLN A 293 9.80 23.81 9.75
C GLN A 293 9.85 24.22 11.22
N ARG A 294 8.70 24.40 11.88
CA ARG A 294 8.60 24.69 13.31
C ARG A 294 9.21 23.57 14.15
N TRP A 295 9.03 22.30 13.79
CA TRP A 295 9.64 21.17 14.49
C TRP A 295 11.11 20.97 14.14
N ILE A 296 11.45 20.97 12.84
CA ILE A 296 12.82 20.66 12.38
C ILE A 296 13.79 21.80 12.69
N GLY A 297 13.33 23.05 12.63
CA GLY A 297 14.10 24.26 12.87
C GLY A 297 13.91 24.89 14.25
N ALA A 298 13.26 24.18 15.19
CA ALA A 298 12.99 24.70 16.54
C ALA A 298 14.27 25.15 17.25
N ASP A 299 14.31 26.40 17.70
CA ASP A 299 15.27 26.82 18.73
C ASP A 299 14.72 26.41 20.10
N LEU A 300 15.38 25.44 20.71
CA LEU A 300 14.97 24.90 22.00
C LEU A 300 15.54 25.72 23.17
N SER A 301 16.42 26.70 22.92
CA SER A 301 17.08 27.50 23.97
C SER A 301 16.08 28.11 24.98
N ALA A 302 14.91 28.55 24.50
CA ALA A 302 13.86 29.20 25.29
C ALA A 302 12.94 28.25 26.09
N GLY A 303 13.02 26.93 25.90
CA GLY A 303 12.15 25.95 26.55
C GLY A 303 11.56 24.92 25.58
N PRO A 304 10.62 24.08 26.04
CA PRO A 304 9.97 23.10 25.18
C PRO A 304 9.07 23.77 24.13
N LEU A 305 9.00 23.19 22.95
CA LEU A 305 8.19 23.67 21.81
C LEU A 305 6.68 23.53 22.07
N VAL A 306 6.31 22.54 22.89
CA VAL A 306 4.94 22.25 23.30
C VAL A 306 4.88 22.17 24.82
N ASP A 307 3.81 22.69 25.40
CA ASP A 307 3.54 22.57 26.83
C ASP A 307 3.20 21.11 27.21
N PRO A 308 3.87 20.54 28.23
CA PRO A 308 3.68 19.13 28.61
C PRO A 308 2.27 18.80 29.10
N GLN A 309 1.58 19.73 29.77
CA GLN A 309 0.22 19.48 30.24
C GLN A 309 -0.77 19.47 29.07
N THR A 310 -0.57 20.38 28.12
CA THR A 310 -1.38 20.50 26.91
C THR A 310 -1.28 19.25 26.04
N VAL A 311 -0.07 18.72 25.80
CA VAL A 311 0.09 17.51 24.97
C VAL A 311 -0.52 16.29 25.64
N LYS A 312 -0.38 16.12 26.97
CA LYS A 312 -1.01 15.03 27.72
C LYS A 312 -2.54 15.13 27.73
N ALA A 313 -3.08 16.34 27.89
CA ALA A 313 -4.53 16.57 27.81
C ALA A 313 -5.08 16.26 26.41
N ARG A 314 -4.39 16.67 25.34
CA ARG A 314 -4.78 16.35 23.96
C ARG A 314 -4.68 14.86 23.67
N ALA A 315 -3.67 14.17 24.20
CA ALA A 315 -3.55 12.72 24.10
C ALA A 315 -4.74 12.02 24.75
N ALA A 316 -5.06 12.37 26.00
CA ALA A 316 -6.23 11.85 26.70
C ALA A 316 -7.56 12.17 25.99
N ALA A 317 -7.62 13.22 25.18
CA ALA A 317 -8.82 13.61 24.43
C ALA A 317 -8.97 12.90 23.08
N LEU A 318 -8.01 12.09 22.62
CA LEU A 318 -8.15 11.35 21.37
C LEU A 318 -9.34 10.38 21.44
N PRO A 319 -10.08 10.13 20.34
CA PRO A 319 -11.26 9.26 20.40
C PRO A 319 -10.90 7.75 20.46
N GLY A 320 -9.69 7.39 20.03
CA GLY A 320 -9.19 6.02 20.01
C GLY A 320 -7.70 5.97 19.72
N CYS A 321 -7.14 4.77 19.77
CA CYS A 321 -5.74 4.54 19.49
C CYS A 321 -5.45 4.78 18.00
N PRO A 322 -4.41 5.55 17.67
CA PRO A 322 -3.99 5.72 16.29
C PRO A 322 -3.50 4.41 15.67
N VAL A 323 -3.91 4.16 14.43
CA VAL A 323 -3.55 3.01 13.61
C VAL A 323 -3.03 3.52 12.28
N ILE A 324 -2.05 2.83 11.71
CA ILE A 324 -1.54 3.19 10.38
C ILE A 324 -2.63 2.98 9.34
N ALA A 325 -2.77 3.93 8.41
CA ALA A 325 -3.88 3.95 7.44
C ALA A 325 -4.01 2.64 6.64
N SER A 326 -2.89 2.07 6.18
CA SER A 326 -2.88 0.79 5.45
C SER A 326 -3.37 -0.39 6.31
N VAL A 327 -3.00 -0.40 7.60
CA VAL A 327 -3.41 -1.42 8.57
C VAL A 327 -4.88 -1.25 8.96
N ALA A 328 -5.35 -0.01 9.11
CA ALA A 328 -6.76 0.30 9.34
C ALA A 328 -7.63 -0.18 8.18
N ALA A 329 -7.20 0.06 6.94
CA ALA A 329 -7.87 -0.46 5.75
C ALA A 329 -7.89 -2.00 5.72
N ALA A 330 -6.76 -2.66 6.00
CA ALA A 330 -6.69 -4.11 6.07
C ALA A 330 -7.61 -4.69 7.18
N PHE A 331 -7.69 -4.02 8.33
CA PHE A 331 -8.60 -4.39 9.41
C PHE A 331 -10.06 -4.21 9.00
N GLN A 332 -10.41 -3.09 8.37
CA GLN A 332 -11.77 -2.83 7.88
C GLN A 332 -12.20 -3.90 6.86
N MET A 333 -11.31 -4.27 5.92
CA MET A 333 -11.55 -5.37 4.99
C MET A 333 -11.73 -6.71 5.71
N ALA A 334 -10.84 -7.03 6.65
CA ALA A 334 -10.90 -8.29 7.40
C ALA A 334 -12.14 -8.41 8.29
N ALA A 335 -12.57 -7.30 8.92
CA ALA A 335 -13.78 -7.26 9.74
C ALA A 335 -15.06 -7.32 8.90
N SER A 336 -15.05 -6.75 7.69
CA SER A 336 -16.22 -6.71 6.79
C SER A 336 -16.40 -7.99 5.96
N ALA A 337 -15.37 -8.83 5.85
CA ALA A 337 -15.44 -10.09 5.14
C ALA A 337 -16.48 -11.03 5.81
N ASN A 338 -17.53 -11.39 5.07
CA ASN A 338 -18.67 -12.19 5.54
C ASN A 338 -18.35 -13.70 5.76
N LEU A 339 -17.08 -14.03 6.06
CA LEU A 339 -16.62 -15.40 6.29
C LEU A 339 -16.42 -15.61 7.78
N ALA A 340 -17.03 -16.67 8.31
CA ALA A 340 -17.23 -17.04 9.72
C ALA A 340 -15.97 -17.17 10.62
N SER A 341 -14.83 -16.57 10.30
CA SER A 341 -13.60 -16.70 11.08
C SER A 341 -13.01 -15.35 11.47
N LEU A 342 -13.09 -15.02 12.76
CA LEU A 342 -12.38 -13.91 13.39
C LEU A 342 -10.84 -14.06 13.29
N ALA A 343 -10.32 -15.15 12.73
CA ALA A 343 -8.89 -15.43 12.66
C ALA A 343 -8.10 -14.37 11.88
N SER A 344 -8.63 -13.82 10.78
CA SER A 344 -7.96 -12.77 10.00
C SER A 344 -7.84 -11.48 10.82
N VAL A 345 -8.91 -11.10 11.53
CA VAL A 345 -8.89 -9.96 12.46
C VAL A 345 -7.92 -10.20 13.61
N GLN A 346 -7.97 -11.39 14.23
CA GLN A 346 -7.03 -11.76 15.29
C GLN A 346 -5.58 -11.69 14.83
N HIS A 347 -5.28 -12.10 13.60
CA HIS A 347 -3.93 -12.06 13.05
C HIS A 347 -3.38 -10.64 12.92
N LEU A 348 -4.21 -9.69 12.45
CA LEU A 348 -3.85 -8.28 12.38
C LEU A 348 -3.67 -7.68 13.78
N VAL A 349 -4.63 -7.91 14.68
CA VAL A 349 -4.63 -7.36 16.05
C VAL A 349 -3.44 -7.85 16.86
N LEU A 350 -3.01 -9.10 16.69
CA LEU A 350 -1.84 -9.65 17.38
C LEU A 350 -0.51 -9.12 16.86
N ARG A 351 -0.49 -8.36 15.76
CA ARG A 351 0.75 -7.88 15.12
C ARG A 351 0.82 -6.37 15.04
N ASP A 352 -0.28 -5.65 15.19
CA ASP A 352 -0.30 -4.19 15.11
C ASP A 352 -0.53 -3.56 16.49
N PRO A 353 0.38 -2.70 16.99
CA PRO A 353 0.26 -2.06 18.30
C PRO A 353 -0.98 -1.16 18.42
N GLY A 354 -1.32 -0.41 17.36
CA GLY A 354 -2.45 0.50 17.37
C GLY A 354 -3.79 -0.23 17.46
N LEU A 355 -3.97 -1.27 16.65
CA LEU A 355 -5.14 -2.14 16.68
C LEU A 355 -5.23 -2.91 17.99
N ALA A 356 -4.12 -3.44 18.51
CA ALA A 356 -4.08 -4.12 19.80
C ALA A 356 -4.63 -3.22 20.91
N GLY A 357 -4.13 -1.99 21.00
CA GLY A 357 -4.62 -0.98 21.93
C GLY A 357 -6.10 -0.66 21.70
N GLN A 358 -6.50 -0.39 20.46
CA GLN A 358 -7.87 -0.01 20.13
C GLN A 358 -8.89 -1.12 20.44
N ILE A 359 -8.54 -2.39 20.24
CA ILE A 359 -9.39 -3.53 20.54
C ILE A 359 -9.60 -3.68 22.05
N LEU A 360 -8.53 -3.56 22.86
CA LEU A 360 -8.65 -3.61 24.32
C LEU A 360 -9.49 -2.44 24.84
N ILE A 361 -9.25 -1.22 24.34
CA ILE A 361 -10.04 -0.04 24.69
C ILE A 361 -11.52 -0.26 24.37
N SER A 362 -11.81 -0.77 23.18
CA SER A 362 -13.19 -1.01 22.74
C SER A 362 -13.88 -2.10 23.55
N ALA A 363 -13.17 -3.18 23.88
CA ALA A 363 -13.71 -4.26 24.71
C ALA A 363 -13.96 -3.80 26.15
N ASN A 364 -13.03 -3.05 26.75
CA ASN A 364 -13.16 -2.57 28.13
C ASN A 364 -14.20 -1.45 28.29
N ARG A 365 -14.47 -0.64 27.26
CA ARG A 365 -15.61 0.30 27.27
C ARG A 365 -16.97 -0.40 27.43
N LEU A 366 -17.06 -1.66 27.03
CA LEU A 366 -18.27 -2.49 27.16
C LEU A 366 -18.28 -3.30 28.46
N ASN A 367 -17.14 -3.46 29.11
CA ASN A 367 -17.00 -4.16 30.38
C ASN A 367 -17.42 -3.21 31.51
N ARG A 368 -18.72 -3.19 31.85
CA ARG A 368 -19.33 -2.24 32.79
C ARG A 368 -19.55 -2.78 34.21
N ASP A 369 -19.27 -4.06 34.44
CA ASP A 369 -19.42 -4.74 35.74
C ASP A 369 -18.05 -4.86 36.46
N ASP A 370 -18.06 -5.02 37.80
CA ASP A 370 -16.91 -5.04 38.75
C ASP A 370 -15.82 -6.12 38.53
N GLY A 371 -15.69 -6.68 37.32
CA GLY A 371 -14.67 -7.64 36.95
C GLY A 371 -13.34 -7.00 36.52
N ASP A 372 -12.27 -7.79 36.55
CA ASP A 372 -10.96 -7.38 36.03
C ASP A 372 -11.04 -6.93 34.56
N ALA A 373 -10.24 -5.92 34.22
CA ALA A 373 -10.15 -5.41 32.85
C ALA A 373 -9.76 -6.54 31.86
N ILE A 374 -10.45 -6.61 30.72
CA ILE A 374 -10.13 -7.54 29.64
C ILE A 374 -8.73 -7.20 29.12
N SER A 375 -7.79 -8.13 29.36
CA SER A 375 -6.38 -7.99 28.97
C SER A 375 -5.98 -8.91 27.81
N SER A 376 -6.74 -9.99 27.55
CA SER A 376 -6.47 -10.90 26.44
C SER A 376 -6.92 -10.29 25.11
N LEU A 377 -5.99 -10.07 24.16
CA LEU A 377 -6.32 -9.60 22.82
C LEU A 377 -7.26 -10.55 22.06
N ARG A 378 -6.98 -11.86 22.07
CA ARG A 378 -7.88 -12.85 21.45
C ARG A 378 -9.25 -12.86 22.13
N GLY A 379 -9.27 -12.77 23.46
CA GLY A 379 -10.49 -12.68 24.24
C GLY A 379 -11.29 -11.43 23.88
N ALA A 380 -10.64 -10.28 23.75
CA ALA A 380 -11.25 -9.00 23.38
C ALA A 380 -11.84 -9.02 21.97
N VAL A 381 -11.16 -9.61 20.98
CA VAL A 381 -11.71 -9.81 19.63
C VAL A 381 -12.96 -10.68 19.67
N GLY A 382 -12.94 -11.78 20.44
CA GLY A 382 -14.11 -12.63 20.64
C GLY A 382 -15.27 -11.91 21.33
N TRP A 383 -14.96 -11.13 22.37
CA TRP A 383 -15.92 -10.36 23.16
C TRP A 383 -16.64 -9.27 22.37
N LEU A 384 -15.90 -8.56 21.50
CA LEU A 384 -16.48 -7.55 20.63
C LEU A 384 -17.44 -8.17 19.61
N GLY A 385 -17.06 -9.31 19.04
CA GLY A 385 -17.83 -9.97 17.99
C GLY A 385 -17.84 -9.18 16.67
N ASN A 386 -18.33 -9.82 15.61
CA ASN A 386 -18.15 -9.33 14.24
C ASN A 386 -18.76 -7.93 14.00
N ALA A 387 -20.00 -7.70 14.43
CA ALA A 387 -20.71 -6.44 14.18
C ALA A 387 -19.97 -5.22 14.80
N ARG A 388 -19.43 -5.37 16.02
CA ARG A 388 -18.69 -4.28 16.68
C ARG A 388 -17.32 -4.08 16.06
N LEU A 389 -16.65 -5.14 15.62
CA LEU A 389 -15.38 -5.04 14.90
C LEU A 389 -15.55 -4.31 13.55
N GLN A 390 -16.65 -4.55 12.85
CA GLN A 390 -16.98 -3.81 11.62
C GLN A 390 -17.22 -2.32 11.87
N ALA A 391 -18.04 -1.99 12.86
CA ALA A 391 -18.28 -0.61 13.28
C ALA A 391 -16.98 0.08 13.73
N LEU A 392 -16.12 -0.64 14.45
CA LEU A 392 -14.82 -0.16 14.87
C LEU A 392 -13.92 0.16 13.67
N GLY A 393 -13.89 -0.71 12.66
CA GLY A 393 -13.07 -0.52 11.46
C GLY A 393 -13.33 0.79 10.72
N ARG A 394 -14.58 1.28 10.73
CA ARG A 394 -14.99 2.54 10.08
C ARG A 394 -14.62 3.80 10.87
N SER A 395 -14.25 3.66 12.14
CA SER A 395 -14.02 4.77 13.07
C SER A 395 -12.62 4.78 13.68
N LEU A 396 -11.69 4.03 13.07
CA LEU A 396 -10.29 4.02 13.50
C LEU A 396 -9.65 5.39 13.28
N VAL A 397 -8.89 5.83 14.28
CA VAL A 397 -8.05 7.02 14.16
C VAL A 397 -6.84 6.66 13.31
N THR A 398 -6.66 7.28 12.15
CA THR A 398 -5.55 6.96 11.25
C THR A 398 -4.36 7.89 11.39
N ILE A 399 -3.18 7.36 11.13
CA ILE A 399 -1.92 8.09 10.90
C ILE A 399 -1.27 7.61 9.61
N ASP A 400 -0.60 8.53 8.92
CA ASP A 400 0.15 8.21 7.70
C ASP A 400 1.53 7.64 8.03
N GLU A 401 1.97 6.67 7.21
CA GLU A 401 3.25 5.99 7.39
C GLU A 401 4.44 6.94 7.27
N GLU A 402 4.30 8.01 6.48
CA GLU A 402 5.34 9.01 6.21
C GLU A 402 5.73 9.81 7.46
N ASN A 403 4.84 9.90 8.46
CA ASN A 403 5.07 10.62 9.70
C ASN A 403 6.16 9.97 10.57
N LEU A 404 6.51 8.70 10.30
CA LEU A 404 7.64 8.02 10.95
C LEU A 404 9.01 8.39 10.35
N ALA A 405 9.07 9.14 9.24
CA ALA A 405 10.33 9.48 8.60
C ALA A 405 11.36 10.08 9.59
N PRO A 406 12.65 9.71 9.50
CA PRO A 406 13.28 8.95 8.42
C PRO A 406 13.10 7.42 8.55
N LEU A 407 12.47 6.95 9.61
CA LEU A 407 12.19 5.54 9.84
C LEU A 407 11.00 5.10 8.99
N SER A 408 11.04 3.88 8.43
CA SER A 408 9.84 3.33 7.79
C SER A 408 8.94 2.65 8.81
N TRP A 409 7.62 2.67 8.55
CA TRP A 409 6.66 1.94 9.37
C TRP A 409 7.07 0.47 9.55
N THR A 410 7.53 -0.19 8.49
CA THR A 410 8.00 -1.59 8.54
C THR A 410 9.09 -1.79 9.59
N GLN A 411 10.08 -0.90 9.69
CA GLN A 411 11.15 -1.03 10.68
C GLN A 411 10.63 -0.82 12.11
N PHE A 412 9.74 0.15 12.31
CA PHE A 412 9.10 0.39 13.60
C PHE A 412 8.25 -0.80 14.04
N TRP A 413 7.38 -1.27 13.16
CA TRP A 413 6.52 -2.42 13.36
C TRP A 413 7.33 -3.69 13.66
N MET A 414 8.38 -3.96 12.89
CA MET A 414 9.29 -5.09 13.12
C MET A 414 9.91 -5.04 14.51
N PHE A 415 10.28 -3.85 15.00
CA PHE A 415 10.80 -3.67 16.36
C PHE A 415 9.74 -4.05 17.40
N GLN A 416 8.52 -3.51 17.31
CA GLN A 416 7.44 -3.79 18.26
C GLN A 416 7.09 -5.29 18.32
N VAL A 417 6.93 -5.94 17.16
CA VAL A 417 6.64 -7.38 17.08
C VAL A 417 7.81 -8.20 17.61
N ALA A 418 9.06 -7.78 17.37
CA ALA A 418 10.23 -8.45 17.93
C ALA A 418 10.27 -8.35 19.46
N VAL A 419 9.98 -7.17 20.05
CA VAL A 419 9.89 -7.01 21.51
C VAL A 419 8.80 -7.92 22.08
N ALA A 420 7.64 -8.00 21.45
CA ALA A 420 6.55 -8.89 21.87
C ALA A 420 7.00 -10.37 21.94
N HIS A 421 7.62 -10.88 20.87
CA HIS A 421 8.11 -12.26 20.84
C HIS A 421 9.27 -12.51 21.80
N LEU A 422 10.14 -11.52 22.02
CA LEU A 422 11.27 -11.64 22.94
C LEU A 422 10.81 -11.56 24.39
N ALA A 423 9.79 -10.77 24.71
CA ALA A 423 9.16 -10.72 26.03
C ALA A 423 8.54 -12.08 26.39
N GLU A 424 7.81 -12.69 25.45
CA GLU A 424 7.28 -14.04 25.61
C GLU A 424 8.41 -15.08 25.82
N PHE A 425 9.48 -14.99 25.03
CA PHE A 425 10.65 -15.87 25.14
C PHE A 425 11.37 -15.69 26.48
N VAL A 426 11.55 -14.47 26.97
CA VAL A 426 12.16 -14.17 28.27
C VAL A 426 11.35 -14.84 29.38
N CYS A 427 10.02 -14.70 29.37
CA CYS A 427 9.16 -15.39 30.34
C CYS A 427 9.37 -16.92 30.31
N GLN A 428 9.41 -17.53 29.12
CA GLN A 428 9.63 -18.97 28.98
C GLN A 428 11.03 -19.39 29.49
N ALA A 429 12.05 -18.61 29.17
CA ALA A 429 13.42 -18.92 29.55
C ALA A 429 13.70 -18.73 31.05
N LEU A 430 12.91 -17.89 31.72
CA LEU A 430 12.94 -17.66 33.16
C LEU A 430 11.87 -18.48 33.92
N GLU A 431 11.22 -19.44 33.26
CA GLU A 431 10.18 -20.31 33.85
C GLU A 431 8.95 -19.54 34.41
N GLN A 432 8.69 -18.35 33.88
CA GLN A 432 7.53 -17.50 34.21
C GLN A 432 6.42 -17.62 33.15
N GLU A 433 6.00 -18.84 32.81
CA GLU A 433 5.01 -19.09 31.74
C GLU A 433 3.68 -18.35 31.93
N HIS A 434 3.26 -18.15 33.19
CA HIS A 434 2.03 -17.42 33.54
C HIS A 434 2.04 -15.97 33.05
N LEU A 435 3.21 -15.35 32.86
CA LEU A 435 3.35 -13.99 32.35
C LEU A 435 3.47 -13.92 30.83
N ALA A 436 3.80 -15.01 30.14
CA ALA A 436 4.27 -14.99 28.76
C ALA A 436 3.30 -14.32 27.77
N ARG A 437 1.99 -14.60 27.88
CA ARG A 437 0.96 -13.99 27.02
C ARG A 437 0.77 -12.49 27.32
N THR A 438 0.79 -12.13 28.60
CA THR A 438 0.70 -10.72 29.02
C THR A 438 1.94 -9.95 28.59
N ALA A 439 3.12 -10.57 28.69
CA ALA A 439 4.40 -10.02 28.24
C ALA A 439 4.44 -9.82 26.73
N TYR A 440 3.88 -10.74 25.94
CA TYR A 440 3.71 -10.54 24.49
C TYR A 440 2.90 -9.28 24.18
N ASN A 441 1.70 -9.17 24.76
CA ASN A 441 0.81 -8.03 24.51
C ASN A 441 1.43 -6.71 25.00
N ALA A 442 2.08 -6.73 26.18
CA ALA A 442 2.78 -5.58 26.74
C ALA A 442 3.97 -5.17 25.85
N GLY A 443 4.77 -6.12 25.38
CA GLY A 443 5.88 -5.89 24.47
C GLY A 443 5.44 -5.33 23.11
N LEU A 444 4.28 -5.76 22.60
CA LEU A 444 3.70 -5.19 21.38
C LEU A 444 3.31 -3.71 21.57
N MET A 445 2.74 -3.36 22.73
CA MET A 445 2.16 -2.04 22.98
C MET A 445 3.07 -1.08 23.78
N HIS A 446 4.28 -1.48 24.19
CA HIS A 446 5.10 -0.70 25.13
C HIS A 446 5.47 0.71 24.63
N ASP A 447 5.48 0.94 23.31
CA ASP A 447 5.74 2.24 22.69
C ASP A 447 4.47 2.85 22.05
N LEU A 448 3.25 2.50 22.53
CA LEU A 448 1.98 3.04 22.01
C LEU A 448 1.93 4.58 22.03
N GLY A 449 2.59 5.20 23.02
CA GLY A 449 2.72 6.65 23.13
C GLY A 449 3.34 7.30 21.88
N GLN A 450 4.15 6.57 21.12
CA GLN A 450 4.73 7.07 19.88
C GLN A 450 3.67 7.26 18.79
N LEU A 451 2.69 6.35 18.67
CA LEU A 451 1.59 6.47 17.71
C LEU A 451 0.67 7.63 18.10
N VAL A 452 0.43 7.79 19.40
CA VAL A 452 -0.30 8.93 19.98
C VAL A 452 0.40 10.25 19.64
N LEU A 453 1.72 10.34 19.85
CA LEU A 453 2.49 11.52 19.50
C LEU A 453 2.42 11.82 18.00
N LEU A 454 2.57 10.81 17.14
CA LEU A 454 2.49 10.99 15.68
C LEU A 454 1.13 11.52 15.24
N LYS A 455 0.05 11.13 15.90
CA LYS A 455 -1.28 11.67 15.61
C LYS A 455 -1.44 13.13 16.02
N LEU A 456 -0.83 13.53 17.14
CA LEU A 456 -0.93 14.90 17.65
C LEU A 456 0.02 15.88 16.96
N HIS A 457 1.21 15.39 16.59
CA HIS A 457 2.33 16.15 16.04
C HIS A 457 3.12 15.28 15.03
N PRO A 458 2.71 15.25 13.75
CA PRO A 458 3.28 14.37 12.71
C PRO A 458 4.80 14.48 12.54
N TYR A 459 5.39 15.66 12.73
CA TYR A 459 6.82 15.91 12.55
C TYR A 459 7.66 15.79 13.83
N ALA A 460 7.03 15.56 14.98
CA ALA A 460 7.72 15.51 16.27
C ALA A 460 8.73 14.37 16.35
N PHE A 461 8.35 13.17 15.90
CA PHE A 461 9.24 12.01 15.89
C PHE A 461 10.52 12.28 15.09
N ARG A 462 10.37 12.84 13.89
CA ARG A 462 11.49 13.20 13.01
C ARG A 462 12.45 14.19 13.66
N ALA A 463 11.92 15.24 14.27
CA ALA A 463 12.72 16.27 14.91
C ALA A 463 13.47 15.73 16.15
N ILE A 464 12.74 15.02 17.03
CA ILE A 464 13.27 14.46 18.27
C ILE A 464 14.37 13.42 17.99
N THR A 465 14.11 12.47 17.08
CA THR A 465 15.10 11.41 16.75
C THR A 465 16.34 11.98 16.07
N ARG A 466 16.18 12.98 15.18
CA ARG A 466 17.31 13.69 14.58
C ARG A 466 18.14 14.42 15.64
N HIS A 467 17.48 15.09 16.59
CA HIS A 467 18.16 15.79 17.68
C HIS A 467 18.93 14.81 18.58
N ALA A 468 18.29 13.71 19.00
CA ALA A 468 18.90 12.68 19.83
C ALA A 468 20.16 12.09 19.17
N ARG A 469 20.08 11.74 17.88
CA ARG A 469 21.22 11.23 17.12
C ARG A 469 22.34 12.27 16.95
N ARG A 470 21.99 13.53 16.66
CA ARG A 470 22.99 14.61 16.44
C ARG A 470 23.77 14.97 17.69
N HIS A 471 23.12 14.93 18.85
CA HIS A 471 23.73 15.30 20.13
C HIS A 471 24.15 14.09 20.96
N GLU A 472 23.99 12.88 20.42
CA GLU A 472 24.37 11.62 21.09
C GLU A 472 23.76 11.49 22.49
N VAL A 473 22.48 11.87 22.61
CA VAL A 473 21.72 11.78 23.85
C VAL A 473 20.62 10.73 23.75
N PRO A 474 20.25 10.06 24.86
CA PRO A 474 19.08 9.19 24.90
C PRO A 474 17.81 9.92 24.45
N ARG A 475 16.90 9.20 23.79
CA ARG A 475 15.68 9.81 23.27
C ARG A 475 14.82 10.50 24.34
N PRO A 476 14.65 9.96 25.57
CA PRO A 476 13.91 10.66 26.63
C PRO A 476 14.46 12.05 26.98
N VAL A 477 15.78 12.25 26.85
CA VAL A 477 16.42 13.56 27.06
C VAL A 477 16.01 14.53 25.96
N ALA A 478 16.01 14.08 24.70
CA ALA A 478 15.53 14.88 23.58
C ALA A 478 14.02 15.15 23.66
N GLU A 479 13.21 14.16 24.03
CA GLU A 479 11.76 14.32 24.21
C GLU A 479 11.42 15.42 25.21
N ARG A 480 12.06 15.42 26.39
CA ARG A 480 11.89 16.48 27.40
C ARG A 480 12.28 17.85 26.86
N ARG A 481 13.28 17.92 25.97
CA ARG A 481 13.70 19.18 25.35
C ARG A 481 12.65 19.75 24.41
N PHE A 482 11.93 18.91 23.66
CA PHE A 482 10.89 19.35 22.72
C PHE A 482 9.50 19.49 23.36
N LEU A 483 9.14 18.58 24.27
CA LEU A 483 7.77 18.41 24.76
C LEU A 483 7.59 18.79 26.23
N GLY A 484 8.69 19.00 26.97
CA GLY A 484 8.67 19.17 28.42
C GLY A 484 8.35 17.89 29.21
N CYS A 485 8.08 16.78 28.52
CA CYS A 485 7.81 15.47 29.08
C CYS A 485 8.32 14.36 28.14
N GLU A 486 8.31 13.12 28.62
CA GLU A 486 8.62 11.94 27.82
C GLU A 486 7.39 11.45 27.05
N VAL A 487 7.62 10.78 25.92
CA VAL A 487 6.55 10.16 25.11
C VAL A 487 5.84 9.07 25.91
N ARG A 488 6.53 8.42 26.85
CA ARG A 488 5.94 7.46 27.78
C ARG A 488 4.87 8.06 28.68
N GLU A 489 5.04 9.32 29.09
CA GLU A 489 4.05 10.05 29.89
C GLU A 489 2.80 10.39 29.07
N ILE A 490 2.98 10.67 27.78
CA ILE A 490 1.87 10.90 26.83
C ILE A 490 1.08 9.61 26.63
N GLY A 491 1.80 8.48 26.44
CA GLY A 491 1.20 7.16 26.32
C GLY A 491 0.43 6.73 27.57
N GLU A 492 0.98 6.98 28.77
CA GLU A 492 0.31 6.73 30.05
C GLU A 492 -0.98 7.55 30.19
N ALA A 493 -0.94 8.85 29.92
CA ALA A 493 -2.11 9.72 30.00
C ALA A 493 -3.24 9.26 29.07
N PHE A 494 -2.90 8.84 27.84
CA PHE A 494 -3.84 8.20 26.92
C PHE A 494 -4.38 6.88 27.48
N ALA A 495 -3.49 5.97 27.90
CA ALA A 495 -3.87 4.64 28.36
C ALA A 495 -4.81 4.65 29.57
N LEU A 496 -4.53 5.50 30.57
CA LEU A 496 -5.37 5.70 31.75
C LEU A 496 -6.75 6.21 31.37
N LYS A 497 -6.83 7.25 30.54
CA LYS A 497 -8.10 7.85 30.14
C LYS A 497 -8.99 6.91 29.35
N HIS A 498 -8.37 6.01 28.57
CA HIS A 498 -9.07 5.05 27.72
C HIS A 498 -9.37 3.71 28.39
N GLY A 499 -8.97 3.52 29.65
CA GLY A 499 -9.23 2.29 30.40
C GLY A 499 -8.43 1.09 29.91
N LEU A 500 -7.20 1.31 29.44
CA LEU A 500 -6.30 0.18 29.17
C LEU A 500 -5.92 -0.54 30.48
N PRO A 501 -5.80 -1.88 30.47
CA PRO A 501 -5.40 -2.64 31.65
C PRO A 501 -4.13 -2.11 32.33
N ALA A 502 -4.11 -2.09 33.66
CA ALA A 502 -3.01 -1.52 34.45
C ALA A 502 -1.64 -2.10 34.09
N ALA A 503 -1.58 -3.40 33.80
CA ALA A 503 -0.38 -4.09 33.33
C ALA A 503 0.23 -3.48 32.07
N TYR A 504 -0.61 -3.07 31.11
CA TYR A 504 -0.16 -2.47 29.85
C TYR A 504 0.14 -0.99 29.99
N THR A 505 -0.66 -0.28 30.78
CA THR A 505 -0.42 1.13 31.13
C THR A 505 0.93 1.30 31.81
N GLU A 506 1.26 0.44 32.77
CA GLU A 506 2.55 0.48 33.47
C GLU A 506 3.72 0.06 32.58
N ALA A 507 3.52 -0.93 31.69
CA ALA A 507 4.52 -1.28 30.68
C ALA A 507 4.80 -0.12 29.70
N ILE A 508 3.78 0.60 29.25
CA ILE A 508 3.95 1.81 28.42
C ILE A 508 4.77 2.87 29.16
N ARG A 509 4.44 3.10 30.44
CA ARG A 509 5.08 4.12 31.26
C ARG A 509 6.55 3.82 31.58
N CYS A 510 6.85 2.56 31.91
CA CYS A 510 8.10 2.20 32.59
C CYS A 510 9.04 1.29 31.76
N ALA A 511 8.77 0.99 30.49
CA ALA A 511 9.62 0.03 29.74
C ALA A 511 11.10 0.45 29.56
N ASP A 512 11.47 1.72 29.79
CA ASP A 512 12.89 2.15 29.84
C ASP A 512 13.43 2.27 31.27
N GLN A 513 12.56 2.31 32.27
CA GLN A 513 12.87 2.50 33.69
C GLN A 513 12.04 1.51 34.51
N PRO A 514 12.27 0.20 34.36
CA PRO A 514 11.46 -0.85 35.00
C PRO A 514 11.45 -0.77 36.53
N GLU A 515 12.47 -0.15 37.14
CA GLU A 515 12.54 0.15 38.57
C GLU A 515 11.40 1.05 39.08
N ASN A 516 10.79 1.84 38.20
CA ASN A 516 9.67 2.72 38.53
C ASN A 516 8.31 2.01 38.47
N ALA A 517 8.26 0.75 38.04
CA ALA A 517 7.04 -0.05 38.12
C ALA A 517 6.69 -0.38 39.58
N ILE A 518 5.41 -0.32 39.90
CA ILE A 518 4.84 -0.53 41.23
C ILE A 518 4.11 -1.88 41.28
N ARG A 519 3.15 -2.11 40.37
CA ARG A 519 2.21 -3.26 40.46
C ARG A 519 2.67 -4.48 39.66
N HIS A 520 3.25 -4.26 38.49
CA HIS A 520 3.61 -5.29 37.52
C HIS A 520 5.11 -5.30 37.23
N ARG A 521 5.93 -5.20 38.29
CA ARG A 521 7.41 -5.09 38.21
C ARG A 521 8.06 -6.12 37.31
N ASP A 522 7.75 -7.41 37.49
CA ASP A 522 8.27 -8.49 36.67
C ASP A 522 7.93 -8.31 35.19
N LEU A 523 6.67 -8.00 34.88
CA LEU A 523 6.20 -7.82 33.51
C LEU A 523 6.95 -6.68 32.82
N VAL A 524 7.09 -5.53 33.51
CA VAL A 524 7.81 -4.37 32.97
C VAL A 524 9.28 -4.69 32.79
N ALA A 525 9.91 -5.38 33.75
CA ALA A 525 11.31 -5.80 33.64
C ALA A 525 11.53 -6.80 32.49
N VAL A 526 10.61 -7.73 32.27
CA VAL A 526 10.64 -8.63 31.10
C VAL A 526 10.59 -7.84 29.79
N VAL A 527 9.66 -6.88 29.68
CA VAL A 527 9.52 -6.03 28.48
C VAL A 527 10.76 -5.17 28.27
N ALA A 528 11.31 -4.58 29.33
CA ALA A 528 12.53 -3.78 29.28
C ALA A 528 13.75 -4.60 28.82
N LEU A 529 13.92 -5.81 29.36
CA LEU A 529 14.98 -6.73 28.94
C LEU A 529 14.81 -7.17 27.48
N ALA A 530 13.58 -7.52 27.06
CA ALA A 530 13.28 -7.86 25.67
C ALA A 530 13.59 -6.71 24.71
N ARG A 531 13.18 -5.48 25.05
CA ARG A 531 13.48 -4.26 24.30
C ARG A 531 15.00 -4.05 24.17
N HIS A 532 15.74 -4.19 25.27
CA HIS A 532 17.19 -4.09 25.28
C HIS A 532 17.84 -5.09 24.32
N LEU A 533 17.42 -6.36 24.35
CA LEU A 533 17.92 -7.40 23.44
C LEU A 533 17.61 -7.05 21.97
N CYS A 534 16.41 -6.57 21.66
CA CYS A 534 16.05 -6.15 20.30
C CYS A 534 16.91 -5.00 19.79
N LEU A 535 17.19 -3.99 20.62
CA LEU A 535 18.11 -2.89 20.29
C LEU A 535 19.53 -3.40 20.04
N ARG A 536 20.04 -4.27 20.92
CA ARG A 536 21.39 -4.82 20.84
C ARG A 536 21.60 -5.67 19.58
N TYR A 537 20.62 -6.48 19.21
CA TYR A 537 20.70 -7.36 18.03
C TYR A 537 20.16 -6.74 16.74
N GLN A 538 19.76 -5.46 16.77
CA GLN A 538 19.39 -4.66 15.60
C GLN A 538 18.30 -5.32 14.74
N ILE A 539 17.18 -5.66 15.37
CA ILE A 539 15.94 -6.09 14.69
C ILE A 539 14.90 -4.97 14.72
N GLY A 540 14.55 -4.46 13.54
CA GLY A 540 13.75 -3.25 13.44
C GLY A 540 14.50 -2.02 13.98
N GLU A 541 13.80 -0.89 14.04
CA GLU A 541 14.30 0.36 14.61
C GLU A 541 13.13 1.09 15.28
N CYS A 542 13.36 1.76 16.41
CA CYS A 542 12.34 2.59 17.09
C CYS A 542 12.78 4.06 17.27
N GLY A 543 13.88 4.45 16.63
CA GLY A 543 14.44 5.80 16.73
C GLY A 543 15.36 6.04 17.93
N GLU A 544 15.58 5.03 18.78
CA GLU A 544 16.51 5.12 19.92
C GLU A 544 17.97 5.27 19.46
N TRP A 545 18.73 6.11 20.16
CA TRP A 545 20.19 6.15 19.99
C TRP A 545 20.84 5.11 20.89
N THR A 546 21.56 4.15 20.29
CA THR A 546 22.05 2.95 20.99
C THR A 546 23.45 3.12 21.62
N GLY A 547 24.07 4.30 21.51
CA GLY A 547 25.42 4.52 22.04
C GLY A 547 25.52 4.45 23.57
N ALA A 548 24.43 4.73 24.29
CA ALA A 548 24.32 4.57 25.75
C ALA A 548 23.78 3.21 26.20
N LEU A 549 23.57 2.26 25.28
CA LEU A 549 23.00 0.97 25.64
C LEU A 549 24.00 0.15 26.46
N ALA A 550 23.53 -0.45 27.58
CA ALA A 550 24.35 -1.33 28.40
C ALA A 550 25.00 -2.44 27.55
N ARG A 551 26.28 -2.76 27.84
CA ARG A 551 27.03 -3.71 27.01
C ARG A 551 26.53 -5.13 27.20
N ASN A 552 26.23 -5.53 28.43
CA ASN A 552 25.68 -6.84 28.74
C ASN A 552 24.24 -6.73 29.25
N PRO A 553 23.38 -7.72 28.96
CA PRO A 553 22.00 -7.72 29.44
C PRO A 553 21.90 -7.78 30.97
N GLU A 554 22.88 -8.39 31.67
CA GLU A 554 22.95 -8.39 33.13
C GLU A 554 23.20 -7.01 33.75
N ASP A 555 23.73 -6.06 32.98
CA ASP A 555 24.02 -4.69 33.42
C ASP A 555 22.79 -3.75 33.28
N THR A 556 21.65 -4.28 32.81
CA THR A 556 20.41 -3.51 32.65
C THR A 556 19.68 -3.31 33.98
N THR A 557 18.92 -2.23 34.11
CA THR A 557 18.08 -2.00 35.32
C THR A 557 16.94 -3.01 35.46
N ALA A 558 16.59 -3.70 34.37
CA ALA A 558 15.63 -4.80 34.38
C ALA A 558 16.15 -6.04 35.13
N TRP A 559 17.45 -6.34 35.01
CA TRP A 559 17.98 -7.60 35.51
C TRP A 559 17.88 -7.77 37.03
N PRO A 560 18.23 -6.78 37.88
CA PRO A 560 18.06 -6.91 39.33
C PRO A 560 16.64 -7.31 39.75
N ILE A 561 15.62 -6.82 39.05
CA ILE A 561 14.21 -7.15 39.32
C ILE A 561 13.90 -8.60 38.96
N LEU A 562 14.38 -9.06 37.80
CA LEU A 562 14.14 -10.43 37.34
C LEU A 562 14.94 -11.45 38.14
N ASN A 563 16.20 -11.13 38.45
CA ASN A 563 17.17 -12.02 39.10
C ASN A 563 16.68 -12.58 40.44
N GLU A 564 15.84 -11.83 41.18
CA GLU A 564 15.19 -12.30 42.41
C GLU A 564 14.36 -13.58 42.23
N ARG A 565 13.90 -13.85 41.00
CA ARG A 565 12.99 -14.95 40.67
C ARG A 565 13.61 -15.99 39.74
N VAL A 566 14.89 -15.84 39.41
CA VAL A 566 15.59 -16.74 38.50
C VAL A 566 16.09 -17.97 39.26
N PHE A 567 15.90 -19.15 38.66
CA PHE A 567 16.36 -20.41 39.23
C PHE A 567 17.91 -20.48 39.28
N PRO A 568 18.51 -21.14 40.28
CA PRO A 568 19.97 -21.18 40.48
C PRO A 568 20.80 -21.71 39.29
N GLY A 569 20.18 -22.48 38.38
CA GLY A 569 20.82 -23.06 37.19
C GLY A 569 20.80 -22.17 35.94
N PHE A 570 20.30 -20.93 36.02
CA PHE A 570 20.21 -20.05 34.87
C PHE A 570 21.58 -19.69 34.31
N ASN A 571 21.71 -19.73 32.98
CA ASN A 571 22.97 -19.48 32.30
C ASN A 571 22.82 -18.39 31.23
N TRP A 572 23.42 -17.23 31.51
CA TRP A 572 23.39 -16.06 30.63
C TRP A 572 23.94 -16.31 29.23
N ARG A 573 25.00 -17.11 29.11
CA ARG A 573 25.60 -17.43 27.81
C ARG A 573 24.64 -18.25 26.95
N ARG A 574 24.00 -19.27 27.54
CA ARG A 574 22.98 -20.09 26.89
C ARG A 574 21.76 -19.25 26.50
N PHE A 575 21.26 -18.44 27.44
CA PHE A 575 20.13 -17.54 27.21
C PHE A 575 20.41 -16.57 26.05
N SER A 576 21.57 -15.90 26.06
CA SER A 576 21.96 -14.96 25.01
C SER A 576 22.07 -15.61 23.63
N LEU A 577 22.62 -16.82 23.55
CA LEU A 577 22.67 -17.60 22.30
C LEU A 577 21.27 -17.93 21.77
N GLN A 578 20.37 -18.35 22.66
CA GLN A 578 18.98 -18.67 22.29
C GLN A 578 18.19 -17.42 21.86
N ALA A 579 18.36 -16.30 22.58
CA ALA A 579 17.76 -15.01 22.24
C ALA A 579 18.23 -14.54 20.86
N HIS A 580 19.54 -14.59 20.60
CA HIS A 580 20.11 -14.24 19.30
C HIS A 580 19.56 -15.12 18.17
N ALA A 581 19.52 -16.44 18.36
CA ALA A 581 18.97 -17.37 17.38
C ALA A 581 17.47 -17.15 17.13
N ARG A 582 16.70 -16.76 18.16
CA ARG A 582 15.29 -16.41 18.03
C ARG A 582 15.11 -15.14 17.20
N ILE A 583 15.90 -14.11 17.44
CA ILE A 583 15.88 -12.85 16.68
C ILE A 583 16.24 -13.07 15.22
N LEU A 584 17.25 -13.89 14.92
CA LEU A 584 17.60 -14.22 13.54
C LEU A 584 16.45 -14.92 12.80
N ARG A 585 15.73 -15.84 13.47
CA ARG A 585 14.54 -16.48 12.89
C ARG A 585 13.42 -15.47 12.64
N LEU A 586 13.09 -14.65 13.64
CA LEU A 586 12.08 -13.60 13.52
C LEU A 586 12.43 -12.60 12.39
N LYS A 587 13.70 -12.20 12.27
CA LYS A 587 14.15 -11.30 11.19
C LYS A 587 13.93 -11.88 9.80
N ASN A 588 14.07 -13.19 9.63
CA ASN A 588 13.80 -13.87 8.36
C ASN A 588 12.28 -13.99 8.09
N GLU A 589 11.51 -14.38 9.10
CA GLU A 589 10.05 -14.50 9.03
C GLU A 589 9.39 -13.17 8.68
N LEU A 590 9.80 -12.08 9.34
CA LEU A 590 9.23 -10.74 9.14
C LEU A 590 9.67 -10.07 7.82
N ARG A 591 10.77 -10.53 7.20
CA ARG A 591 11.22 -10.06 5.87
C ARG A 591 10.56 -10.77 4.69
N GLY A 592 9.59 -11.66 4.95
CA GLY A 592 8.82 -12.34 3.90
C GLY A 592 9.62 -13.38 3.11
N ARG A 593 10.72 -13.92 3.66
CA ARG A 593 11.41 -15.09 3.09
C ARG A 593 10.93 -16.36 3.80
N PRO A 594 9.93 -17.10 3.27
CA PRO A 594 9.76 -18.49 3.66
C PRO A 594 11.00 -19.28 3.23
N ARG A 595 11.45 -20.20 4.08
CA ARG A 595 12.42 -21.23 3.69
C ARG A 595 11.80 -22.21 2.71
#